data_AF-A0A5M8RF46-F1
#
_entry.id   AF-A0A5M8RF46-F1
#
_cell.length_a   1.000
_cell.length_b   1.000
_cell.length_c   1.000
_cell.angle_alpha   90.00
_cell.angle_beta   90.00
_cell.angle_gamma   90.00
#
_symmetry.space_group_name_H-M   'P 1'
#
loop_
_entity.id
_entity.type
_entity.pdbx_description
1 polymer ?
#
loop_
_entity_poly.entity_id
_entity_poly.type
_entity_poly.pdbx_seq_one_letter_code
_entity_poly.pdbx_strand_id
1 'polypeptide(L)'
;MTNLNNGNYSFVPPSIMLLFDNRQLEVIKTLCLLYPFYKKSKRKFVKVSDILFYYSLVNFGMIKLIESKGEKEEVSRNLYYRYEQGVNQVILEMVHLGFIEVKGTVTSKLSQLGVRLTLQGNEFLKKLEIDYFLDLIDEYSNVISLIDNNSENKKKLKGVIK
;
A
#
# COMPACT_ATOMS: atom_id res chain seq x y z
N MET A 1 -44.05 26.94 9.01
CA MET A 1 -43.15 27.30 10.11
C MET A 1 -41.97 26.33 10.09
N THR A 2 -40.82 26.87 9.70
CA THR A 2 -39.42 26.41 9.85
C THR A 2 -39.06 24.92 9.82
N ASN A 3 -38.46 24.54 8.68
CA ASN A 3 -37.51 23.44 8.50
C ASN A 3 -36.33 23.53 9.48
N LEU A 4 -35.99 22.42 10.13
CA LEU A 4 -34.70 22.23 10.80
C LEU A 4 -33.81 21.33 9.92
N ASN A 5 -32.90 21.99 9.21
CA ASN A 5 -31.80 21.37 8.49
C ASN A 5 -30.84 20.74 9.51
N ASN A 6 -30.76 19.40 9.54
CA ASN A 6 -29.62 18.70 10.13
C ASN A 6 -28.41 18.86 9.20
N GLY A 7 -27.70 19.98 9.35
CA GLY A 7 -26.39 20.19 8.75
C GLY A 7 -25.37 19.28 9.40
N ASN A 8 -24.96 18.23 8.68
CA ASN A 8 -23.85 17.36 9.04
C ASN A 8 -22.56 18.19 9.16
N TYR A 9 -22.10 18.42 10.39
CA TYR A 9 -20.78 18.97 10.65
C TYR A 9 -19.71 17.91 10.35
N SER A 10 -19.05 18.02 9.20
CA SER A 10 -17.69 17.53 8.99
C SER A 10 -16.83 18.72 8.62
N PHE A 11 -16.35 19.44 9.64
CA PHE A 11 -15.52 20.63 9.49
C PHE A 11 -14.04 20.23 9.51
N VAL A 12 -13.66 19.26 8.69
CA VAL A 12 -12.24 18.95 8.45
C VAL A 12 -11.78 19.86 7.31
N PRO A 13 -10.86 20.82 7.55
CA PRO A 13 -10.38 21.70 6.50
C PRO A 13 -9.84 20.87 5.32
N PRO A 14 -10.06 21.27 4.06
CA PRO A 14 -9.57 20.53 2.90
C PRO A 14 -8.06 20.25 2.93
N SER A 15 -7.27 21.15 3.51
CA SER A 15 -5.83 20.95 3.77
C SER A 15 -5.56 19.79 4.73
N ILE A 16 -6.36 19.68 5.79
CA ILE A 16 -6.32 18.57 6.75
C ILE A 16 -6.81 17.28 6.06
N MET A 17 -7.87 17.34 5.26
CA MET A 17 -8.35 16.19 4.49
C MET A 17 -7.28 15.69 3.49
N LEU A 18 -6.58 16.60 2.80
CA LEU A 18 -5.44 16.31 1.93
C LEU A 18 -4.22 15.72 2.68
N LEU A 19 -4.06 16.04 3.96
CA LEU A 19 -2.99 15.46 4.80
C LEU A 19 -3.35 14.05 5.29
N PHE A 20 -4.64 13.76 5.52
CA PHE A 20 -5.09 12.52 6.14
C PHE A 20 -5.69 11.48 5.17
N ASP A 21 -6.14 11.88 3.98
CA ASP A 21 -6.70 11.00 2.94
C ASP A 21 -6.14 11.38 1.56
N ASN A 22 -4.82 11.19 1.41
CA ASN A 22 -4.10 11.56 0.19
C ASN A 22 -4.00 10.37 -0.77
N ARG A 23 -5.05 10.18 -1.59
CA ARG A 23 -5.09 9.10 -2.58
C ARG A 23 -3.91 9.13 -3.56
N GLN A 24 -3.49 10.33 -3.99
CA GLN A 24 -2.35 10.49 -4.89
C GLN A 24 -1.07 9.97 -4.25
N LEU A 25 -0.86 10.29 -2.97
CA LEU A 25 0.29 9.80 -2.21
C LEU A 25 0.24 8.28 -2.05
N GLU A 26 -0.92 7.68 -1.80
CA GLU A 26 -1.07 6.22 -1.77
C GLU A 26 -0.67 5.59 -3.12
N VAL A 27 -1.18 6.14 -4.23
CA VAL A 27 -0.80 5.70 -5.59
C VAL A 27 0.71 5.74 -5.78
N ILE A 28 1.36 6.86 -5.45
CA ILE A 28 2.81 7.00 -5.61
C ILE A 28 3.56 6.03 -4.69
N LYS A 29 3.16 5.89 -3.42
CA LYS A 29 3.76 4.96 -2.47
C LYS A 29 3.63 3.51 -2.92
N THR A 30 2.50 3.13 -3.53
CA THR A 30 2.31 1.79 -4.11
C THR A 30 3.18 1.59 -5.35
N LEU A 31 3.38 2.61 -6.19
CA LEU A 31 4.34 2.55 -7.30
C LEU A 31 5.78 2.38 -6.80
N CYS A 32 6.18 3.15 -5.78
CA CYS A 32 7.47 2.99 -5.11
C CYS A 32 7.67 1.55 -4.60
N LEU A 33 6.63 0.94 -4.01
CA LEU A 33 6.68 -0.47 -3.57
C LEU A 33 6.82 -1.48 -4.72
N LEU A 34 6.16 -1.23 -5.86
CA LEU A 34 6.23 -2.12 -7.03
C LEU A 34 7.60 -2.09 -7.71
N TYR A 35 8.34 -0.98 -7.57
CA TYR A 35 9.60 -0.76 -8.25
C TYR A 35 10.72 -1.74 -7.86
N PRO A 36 10.98 -2.06 -6.58
CA PRO A 36 11.92 -3.11 -6.18
C PRO A 36 11.62 -4.47 -6.86
N PHE A 37 10.34 -4.87 -6.94
CA PHE A 37 9.95 -6.09 -7.62
C PHE A 37 10.21 -6.03 -9.13
N TYR A 38 9.91 -4.89 -9.75
CA TYR A 38 10.18 -4.64 -11.16
C TYR A 38 11.69 -4.68 -11.48
N LYS A 39 12.53 -4.09 -10.62
CA LYS A 39 14.00 -4.16 -10.73
C LYS A 39 14.50 -5.61 -10.66
N LYS A 40 13.98 -6.41 -9.73
CA LYS A 40 14.34 -7.82 -9.58
C LYS A 40 13.85 -8.67 -10.76
N SER A 41 12.65 -8.40 -11.27
CA SER A 41 12.11 -9.07 -12.44
C SER A 41 11.05 -8.22 -13.15
N LYS A 42 11.43 -7.66 -14.31
CA LYS A 42 10.54 -6.84 -15.15
C LYS A 42 9.29 -7.59 -15.65
N ARG A 43 9.29 -8.93 -15.61
CA ARG A 43 8.19 -9.77 -16.15
C ARG A 43 7.25 -10.27 -15.08
N LYS A 44 7.70 -10.37 -13.83
CA LYS A 44 6.95 -11.02 -12.74
C LYS A 44 5.78 -10.16 -12.29
N PHE A 45 4.62 -10.79 -12.10
CA PHE A 45 3.49 -10.17 -11.42
C PHE A 45 3.59 -10.41 -9.91
N VAL A 46 3.31 -9.37 -9.14
CA VAL A 46 3.29 -9.35 -7.67
C VAL A 46 1.85 -9.46 -7.21
N LYS A 47 1.54 -10.30 -6.22
CA LYS A 47 0.14 -10.43 -5.78
C LYS A 47 -0.28 -9.19 -4.99
N VAL A 48 -1.54 -8.80 -5.06
CA VAL A 48 -2.08 -7.73 -4.20
C VAL A 48 -1.89 -8.04 -2.72
N SER A 49 -1.95 -9.32 -2.32
CA SER A 49 -1.61 -9.72 -0.95
C SER A 49 -0.15 -9.48 -0.56
N ASP A 50 0.78 -9.47 -1.51
CA ASP A 50 2.17 -9.07 -1.27
C ASP A 50 2.28 -7.55 -1.14
N ILE A 51 1.56 -6.81 -2.00
CA ILE A 51 1.47 -5.34 -1.92
C ILE A 51 0.95 -4.91 -0.55
N LEU A 52 -0.18 -5.47 -0.11
CA LEU A 52 -0.77 -5.18 1.20
C LEU A 52 0.20 -5.44 2.35
N PHE A 53 0.92 -6.57 2.28
CA PHE A 53 1.88 -6.95 3.31
C PHE A 53 3.02 -5.95 3.42
N TYR A 54 3.79 -5.75 2.35
CA TYR A 54 4.98 -4.88 2.39
C TYR A 54 4.64 -3.41 2.56
N TYR A 55 3.52 -2.95 1.96
CA TYR A 55 3.04 -1.59 2.18
C TYR A 55 2.77 -1.32 3.66
N SER A 56 2.14 -2.28 4.33
CA SER A 56 1.78 -2.13 5.75
C SER A 56 3.00 -2.18 6.66
N LEU A 57 3.99 -3.01 6.33
CA LEU A 57 5.25 -3.06 7.07
C LEU A 57 5.94 -1.70 7.08
N VAL A 58 6.15 -1.12 5.90
CA VAL A 58 6.90 0.12 5.75
C VAL A 58 6.08 1.34 6.19
N ASN A 59 4.87 1.53 5.66
CA ASN A 59 4.14 2.78 5.88
C ASN A 59 3.44 2.87 7.24
N PHE A 60 3.17 1.74 7.90
CA PHE A 60 2.45 1.72 9.18
C PHE A 60 3.32 1.25 10.34
N GLY A 61 4.65 1.15 10.13
CA GLY A 61 5.60 0.71 11.16
C GLY A 61 5.34 -0.72 11.66
N MET A 62 4.66 -1.56 10.87
CA MET A 62 4.29 -2.92 11.27
C MET A 62 5.46 -3.91 11.24
N ILE A 63 6.65 -3.49 10.78
CA ILE A 63 7.90 -4.28 10.88
C ILE A 63 8.13 -4.74 12.32
N LYS A 64 7.85 -3.87 13.29
CA LYS A 64 8.07 -4.16 14.70
C LYS A 64 7.22 -5.33 15.23
N LEU A 65 6.06 -5.59 14.61
CA LEU A 65 5.24 -6.77 14.93
C LEU A 65 5.87 -8.09 14.47
N ILE A 66 6.81 -8.03 13.53
CA ILE A 66 7.53 -9.21 13.04
C ILE A 66 8.80 -9.42 13.87
N GLU A 67 9.49 -8.33 14.20
CA GLU A 67 10.77 -8.34 14.91
C GLU A 67 10.64 -8.49 16.43
N SER A 68 9.51 -8.09 17.04
CA SER A 68 9.35 -8.17 18.48
C SER A 68 9.26 -9.63 18.97
N LYS A 69 10.20 -10.01 19.83
CA LYS A 69 10.25 -11.34 20.48
C LYS A 69 9.54 -11.36 21.84
N GLY A 70 8.44 -10.61 22.00
CA GLY A 70 7.61 -10.72 23.21
C GLY A 70 7.14 -9.41 23.86
N GLU A 71 7.51 -8.24 23.34
CA GLU A 71 6.92 -6.98 23.82
C GLU A 71 5.64 -6.67 23.04
N LYS A 72 4.57 -6.32 23.78
CA LYS A 72 3.29 -5.90 23.22
C LYS A 72 3.46 -4.50 22.63
N GLU A 73 3.93 -4.43 21.39
CA GLU A 73 3.89 -3.19 20.66
C GLU A 73 2.45 -2.91 20.18
N GLU A 74 1.91 -1.76 20.60
CA GLU A 74 0.62 -1.26 20.18
C GLU A 74 0.71 -0.66 18.77
N VAL A 75 0.83 -1.52 17.75
CA VAL A 75 0.67 -1.09 16.36
C VAL A 75 -0.79 -1.14 15.97
N SER A 76 -1.31 -0.03 15.44
CA SER A 76 -2.71 0.08 15.00
C SER A 76 -2.96 -0.79 13.75
N ARG A 77 -3.42 -2.02 13.98
CA ARG A 77 -3.85 -2.94 12.89
C ARG A 77 -5.00 -2.39 12.06
N ASN A 78 -5.73 -1.39 12.58
CA ASN A 78 -6.75 -0.68 11.82
C ASN A 78 -6.18 -0.08 10.53
N LEU A 79 -4.93 0.39 10.53
CA LEU A 79 -4.29 0.94 9.33
C LEU A 79 -4.15 -0.12 8.21
N TYR A 80 -3.81 -1.36 8.56
CA TYR A 80 -3.79 -2.47 7.61
C TYR A 80 -5.17 -2.67 6.98
N TYR A 81 -6.23 -2.74 7.80
CA TYR A 81 -7.59 -2.98 7.29
C TYR A 81 -8.13 -1.82 6.46
N ARG A 82 -7.83 -0.58 6.85
CA ARG A 82 -8.20 0.61 6.06
C ARG A 82 -7.53 0.58 4.68
N TYR A 83 -6.25 0.25 4.62
CA TYR A 83 -5.55 0.11 3.35
C TYR A 83 -6.04 -1.11 2.54
N GLU A 84 -6.32 -2.24 3.19
CA GLU A 84 -6.93 -3.42 2.56
C GLU A 84 -8.28 -3.10 1.89
N GLN A 85 -9.09 -2.23 2.50
CA GLN A 85 -10.35 -1.76 1.93
C GLN A 85 -10.16 -0.78 0.76
N GLY A 86 -9.09 0.01 0.75
CA GLY A 86 -8.82 1.04 -0.28
C GLY A 86 -7.93 0.59 -1.45
N VAL A 87 -7.21 -0.53 -1.32
CA VAL A 87 -6.19 -0.94 -2.30
C VAL A 87 -6.75 -1.21 -3.69
N ASN A 88 -8.02 -1.62 -3.78
CA ASN A 88 -8.70 -1.83 -5.07
C ASN A 88 -8.76 -0.53 -5.88
N GLN A 89 -9.10 0.58 -5.22
CA GLN A 89 -9.21 1.89 -5.83
C GLN A 89 -7.85 2.38 -6.31
N VAL A 90 -6.82 2.22 -5.47
CA VAL A 90 -5.42 2.52 -5.82
C VAL A 90 -4.98 1.74 -7.07
N ILE A 91 -5.29 0.44 -7.14
CA ILE A 91 -4.99 -0.41 -8.30
C ILE A 91 -5.75 0.06 -9.54
N LEU A 92 -7.05 0.35 -9.43
CA LEU A 92 -7.86 0.83 -10.55
C LEU A 92 -7.33 2.14 -11.12
N GLU A 93 -6.94 3.07 -10.26
CA GLU A 93 -6.34 4.35 -10.66
C GLU A 93 -5.01 4.15 -11.37
N MET A 94 -4.11 3.33 -10.82
CA MET A 94 -2.84 3.03 -11.48
C MET A 94 -2.99 2.33 -12.83
N VAL A 95 -4.01 1.47 -13.00
CA VAL A 95 -4.35 0.85 -14.29
C VAL A 95 -4.84 1.91 -15.26
N HIS A 96 -5.76 2.77 -14.83
CA HIS A 96 -6.31 3.84 -15.67
C HIS A 96 -5.23 4.81 -16.15
N LEU A 97 -4.26 5.12 -15.28
CA LEU A 97 -3.10 5.96 -15.60
C LEU A 97 -2.04 5.26 -16.46
N GLY A 98 -2.19 3.95 -16.73
CA GLY A 98 -1.24 3.16 -17.52
C GLY A 98 0.05 2.82 -16.78
N PHE A 99 0.11 3.03 -15.46
CA PHE A 99 1.31 2.79 -14.66
C PHE A 99 1.52 1.31 -14.32
N ILE A 100 0.45 0.53 -14.29
CA ILE A 100 0.50 -0.91 -14.00
C ILE A 100 -0.34 -1.72 -14.99
N GLU A 101 0.01 -3.00 -15.09
CA GLU A 101 -0.82 -4.06 -15.67
C GLU A 101 -1.32 -4.98 -14.57
N VAL A 102 -2.54 -5.49 -14.74
CA VAL A 102 -3.17 -6.46 -13.83
C VAL A 102 -3.40 -7.78 -14.55
N LYS A 103 -3.08 -8.88 -13.89
CA LYS A 103 -3.31 -10.25 -14.35
C LYS A 103 -4.23 -10.97 -13.36
N GLY A 104 -5.37 -11.43 -13.86
CA GLY A 104 -6.33 -12.25 -13.10
C GLY A 104 -7.54 -12.62 -13.95
N THR A 105 -8.45 -13.39 -13.38
CA THR A 105 -9.75 -13.74 -13.97
C THR A 105 -10.88 -13.03 -13.22
N VAL A 106 -12.08 -13.00 -13.80
CA VAL A 106 -13.28 -12.43 -13.15
C VAL A 106 -13.62 -13.14 -11.83
N THR A 107 -13.22 -14.40 -11.68
CA THR A 107 -13.40 -15.21 -10.46
C THR A 107 -12.27 -15.06 -9.44
N SER A 108 -11.18 -14.37 -9.79
CA SER A 108 -10.04 -14.21 -8.90
C SER A 108 -10.38 -13.27 -7.75
N LYS A 109 -10.03 -13.67 -6.52
CA LYS A 109 -10.11 -12.75 -5.36
C LYS A 109 -9.11 -11.62 -5.54
N LEU A 110 -9.45 -10.42 -5.07
CA LEU A 110 -8.56 -9.24 -5.14
C LEU A 110 -7.13 -9.54 -4.67
N SER A 111 -6.99 -10.22 -3.53
CA SER A 111 -5.69 -10.59 -2.93
C SER A 111 -4.81 -11.50 -3.80
N GLN A 112 -5.40 -12.18 -4.79
CA GLN A 112 -4.74 -13.10 -5.70
C GLN A 112 -4.41 -12.47 -7.05
N LEU A 113 -4.97 -11.29 -7.36
CA LEU A 113 -4.64 -10.57 -8.59
C LEU A 113 -3.14 -10.27 -8.62
N GLY A 114 -2.53 -10.51 -9.77
CA GLY A 114 -1.14 -10.13 -10.05
C GLY A 114 -1.09 -8.72 -10.58
N VAL A 115 -0.17 -7.91 -10.09
CA VAL A 115 0.08 -6.53 -10.51
C VAL A 115 1.53 -6.41 -10.95
N ARG A 116 1.79 -5.63 -12.00
CA ARG A 116 3.14 -5.39 -12.51
C ARG A 116 3.28 -3.95 -12.99
N LEU A 117 4.41 -3.33 -12.70
CA LEU A 117 4.75 -1.99 -13.20
C LEU A 117 4.97 -2.02 -14.72
N THR A 118 4.40 -1.05 -15.44
CA THR A 118 4.64 -0.85 -16.89
C THR A 118 5.92 -0.04 -17.12
N LEU A 119 6.32 0.09 -18.39
CA LEU A 119 7.37 1.04 -18.77
C LEU A 119 6.99 2.48 -18.40
N GLN A 120 5.74 2.88 -18.66
CA GLN A 120 5.24 4.21 -18.33
C GLN A 120 5.26 4.49 -16.82
N GLY A 121 4.86 3.53 -15.98
CA GLY A 121 4.93 3.67 -14.52
C GLY A 121 6.38 3.82 -14.02
N ASN A 122 7.30 3.07 -14.61
CA ASN A 122 8.74 3.18 -14.32
C ASN A 122 9.32 4.54 -14.78
N GLU A 123 8.93 5.05 -15.94
CA GLU A 123 9.33 6.38 -16.41
C GLU A 123 8.77 7.50 -15.53
N PHE A 124 7.53 7.36 -15.05
CA PHE A 124 6.95 8.29 -14.10
C PHE A 124 7.77 8.34 -12.80
N LEU A 125 8.13 7.19 -12.22
CA LEU A 125 8.96 7.14 -11.01
C LEU A 125 10.32 7.83 -11.19
N LYS A 126 10.95 7.69 -12.35
CA LYS A 126 12.24 8.36 -12.65
C LYS A 126 12.12 9.88 -12.74
N LYS A 127 10.92 10.42 -12.96
CA LYS A 127 10.64 11.87 -13.01
C LYS A 127 10.28 12.44 -11.63
N LEU A 128 10.17 11.59 -10.59
CA LEU A 128 9.96 12.08 -9.23
C LEU A 128 11.30 12.63 -8.71
N GLU A 129 11.42 13.96 -8.71
CA GLU A 129 12.62 14.69 -8.23
C GLU A 129 12.62 14.90 -6.71
N ILE A 130 11.97 14.01 -5.95
CA ILE A 130 11.80 14.17 -4.50
C ILE A 130 12.53 13.02 -3.79
N ASP A 131 13.58 13.38 -3.03
CA ASP A 131 14.45 12.44 -2.28
C ASP A 131 13.64 11.47 -1.41
N TYR A 132 12.54 11.95 -0.82
CA TYR A 132 11.60 11.13 -0.04
C TYR A 132 11.18 9.83 -0.74
N PHE A 133 10.89 9.88 -2.05
CA PHE A 133 10.44 8.69 -2.77
C PHE A 133 11.58 7.73 -3.12
N LEU A 134 12.81 8.24 -3.23
CA LEU A 134 14.01 7.41 -3.39
C LEU A 134 14.30 6.66 -2.09
N ASP A 135 14.30 7.36 -0.97
CA ASP A 135 14.48 6.76 0.37
C ASP A 135 13.40 5.69 0.63
N LEU A 136 12.15 5.97 0.27
CA LEU A 136 11.05 5.02 0.40
C LEU A 136 11.24 3.77 -0.47
N ILE A 137 11.74 3.91 -1.70
CA ILE A 137 12.07 2.78 -2.57
C ILE A 137 13.16 1.90 -1.95
N ASP A 138 14.16 2.52 -1.35
CA ASP A 138 15.27 1.81 -0.69
C ASP A 138 14.78 1.09 0.57
N GLU A 139 13.91 1.72 1.37
CA GLU A 139 13.27 1.08 2.52
C GLU A 139 12.45 -0.15 2.11
N TYR A 140 11.63 -0.04 1.06
CA TYR A 140 10.92 -1.21 0.52
C TYR A 140 11.87 -2.30 0.04
N SER A 141 12.95 -1.92 -0.67
CA SER A 141 13.94 -2.88 -1.16
C SER A 141 14.58 -3.66 -0.01
N ASN A 142 14.93 -2.94 1.06
CA ASN A 142 15.50 -3.52 2.28
C ASN A 142 14.50 -4.48 2.94
N VAL A 143 13.27 -4.06 3.20
CA VAL A 143 12.25 -4.90 3.85
C VAL A 143 11.93 -6.15 3.01
N ILE A 144 11.81 -6.02 1.68
CA ILE A 144 11.55 -7.16 0.78
C ILE A 144 12.69 -8.19 0.82
N SER A 145 13.92 -7.75 1.08
CA SER A 145 15.10 -8.64 1.20
C SER A 145 15.25 -9.29 2.57
N LEU A 146 14.76 -8.64 3.63
CA LEU A 146 14.94 -9.08 5.01
C LEU A 146 13.74 -9.90 5.53
N ILE A 147 12.53 -9.56 5.10
CA ILE A 147 11.29 -10.11 5.66
C ILE A 147 10.51 -10.87 4.61
N ASP A 148 10.42 -12.19 4.80
CA ASP A 148 9.61 -13.04 3.93
C ASP A 148 8.11 -12.85 4.16
N ASN A 149 7.35 -12.74 3.07
CA ASN A 149 5.89 -12.74 3.10
C ASN A 149 5.28 -14.14 3.30
N ASN A 150 5.63 -14.79 4.42
CA ASN A 150 5.17 -16.13 4.77
C ASN A 150 3.84 -16.11 5.57
N SER A 151 3.27 -17.29 5.80
CA SER A 151 1.98 -17.43 6.51
C SER A 151 2.04 -16.92 7.96
N GLU A 152 3.18 -17.10 8.64
CA GLU A 152 3.36 -16.68 10.02
C GLU A 152 3.36 -15.16 10.15
N ASN A 153 4.19 -14.47 9.34
CA ASN A 153 4.27 -13.01 9.34
C ASN A 153 2.93 -12.37 8.95
N LYS A 154 2.20 -12.95 7.99
CA LYS A 154 0.83 -12.52 7.66
C LYS A 154 -0.11 -12.63 8.85
N LYS A 155 -0.01 -13.70 9.65
CA LYS A 155 -0.83 -13.91 10.85
C LYS A 155 -0.47 -12.92 11.95
N LYS A 156 0.81 -12.60 12.16
CA LYS A 156 1.26 -11.55 13.10
C LYS A 156 0.68 -10.19 12.72
N LEU A 157 0.79 -9.82 11.45
CA LEU A 157 0.29 -8.54 10.92
C LEU A 157 -1.23 -8.41 11.09
N LYS A 158 -1.98 -9.50 10.84
CA LYS A 158 -3.43 -9.57 11.05
C LYS A 158 -3.85 -9.76 12.51
N GLY A 159 -2.91 -9.94 13.43
CA GLY A 159 -3.20 -10.17 14.85
C GLY A 159 -3.80 -11.53 15.19
N VAL A 160 -3.65 -12.52 14.30
CA VAL A 160 -4.08 -13.90 14.52
C VAL A 160 -3.12 -14.62 15.48
N ILE A 161 -1.84 -14.27 15.41
CA ILE A 161 -0.78 -14.76 16.29
C ILE A 161 -0.05 -13.54 16.87
N LYS A 162 0.44 -13.65 18.10
CA LYS A 162 1.27 -12.62 18.74
C LYS A 162 2.74 -12.84 18.41
#